data_AF-A0A0C2WCJ5-F1
#
_entry.id   AF-A0A0C2WCJ5-F1
#
_cell.length_a   1.000
_cell.length_b   1.000
_cell.length_c   1.000
_cell.angle_alpha   90.00
_cell.angle_beta   90.00
_cell.angle_gamma   90.00
#
_symmetry.space_group_name_H-M   'P 1'
#
loop_
_entity.id
_entity.type
_entity.pdbx_description
1 polymer ?
#
loop_
_entity_poly.entity_id
_entity_poly.type
_entity_poly.pdbx_seq_one_letter_code
_entity_poly.pdbx_strand_id
1 'polypeptide(L)'
;MEARNADGSFAGQDAGWTEGDMWAYSFDVIHDIPRLIRERGGNASFVKSLDDHFDGGHNDHTNEPSHHIPYLYALAGAAYKTQERVRQIASSDYNATVNGLSGNEDCGQMSAWYLFSAMGFYPVNPVSGEYVVG
;
A
#
# COMPACT_ATOMS: atom_id res chain seq x y z
N MET A 1 4.53 -9.25 -9.44
CA MET A 1 3.99 -9.28 -10.81
C MET A 1 5.08 -8.84 -11.76
N GLU A 2 5.05 -9.23 -13.04
CA GLU A 2 6.02 -8.76 -14.03
C GLU A 2 5.37 -8.73 -15.42
N ALA A 3 5.68 -7.70 -16.20
CA ALA A 3 5.14 -7.54 -17.55
C ALA A 3 5.69 -8.61 -18.50
N ARG A 4 4.91 -8.91 -19.55
CA ARG A 4 5.29 -9.84 -20.61
C ARG A 4 5.25 -9.17 -21.97
N ASN A 5 6.20 -9.53 -22.82
CA ASN A 5 6.20 -9.20 -24.24
C ASN A 5 5.13 -10.02 -24.99
N ALA A 6 4.82 -9.63 -26.23
CA ALA A 6 3.85 -10.34 -27.06
C ALA A 6 4.23 -11.81 -27.34
N ASP A 7 5.52 -12.14 -27.28
CA ASP A 7 6.04 -13.51 -27.42
C ASP A 7 6.00 -14.32 -26.11
N GLY A 8 5.50 -13.74 -25.02
CA GLY A 8 5.39 -14.35 -23.70
C GLY A 8 6.65 -14.27 -22.84
N SER A 9 7.77 -13.77 -23.35
CA SER A 9 8.97 -13.52 -22.54
C SER A 9 8.74 -12.40 -21.51
N PHE A 10 9.50 -12.40 -20.42
CA PHE A 10 9.44 -11.31 -19.44
C PHE A 10 10.01 -10.03 -20.02
N ALA A 11 9.31 -8.91 -19.80
CA ALA A 11 9.72 -7.59 -20.30
C ALA A 11 10.73 -6.89 -19.36
N GLY A 12 11.06 -7.50 -18.22
CA GLY A 12 11.92 -6.92 -17.19
C GLY A 12 11.12 -6.25 -16.07
N GLN A 13 11.80 -6.03 -14.95
CA GLN A 13 11.18 -5.55 -13.70
C GLN A 13 10.75 -4.09 -13.73
N ASP A 14 11.28 -3.28 -14.66
CA ASP A 14 10.98 -1.85 -14.76
C ASP A 14 9.85 -1.54 -15.75
N ALA A 15 9.31 -2.56 -16.42
CA ALA A 15 8.29 -2.40 -17.45
C ALA A 15 6.87 -2.62 -16.91
N GLY A 16 5.93 -1.78 -17.36
CA GLY A 16 4.49 -2.00 -17.14
C GLY A 16 3.90 -1.34 -15.89
N TRP A 17 4.61 -0.37 -15.30
CA TRP A 17 4.16 0.39 -14.13
C TRP A 17 3.82 1.84 -14.51
N THR A 18 2.96 2.48 -13.73
CA THR A 18 2.59 3.90 -13.92
C THR A 18 3.00 4.66 -12.66
N GLU A 19 3.97 5.57 -12.78
CA GLU A 19 4.44 6.42 -11.66
C GLU A 19 4.76 5.64 -10.37
N GLY A 20 5.33 4.45 -10.54
CA GLY A 20 5.68 3.54 -9.45
C GLY A 20 6.43 2.34 -10.01
N ASP A 21 6.57 1.30 -9.20
CA ASP A 21 7.34 0.11 -9.54
C ASP A 21 6.65 -1.19 -9.08
N MET A 22 7.37 -2.31 -9.24
CA MET A 22 6.87 -3.61 -8.85
C MET A 22 6.59 -3.74 -7.34
N TRP A 23 7.25 -2.94 -6.49
CA TRP A 23 7.14 -3.02 -5.04
C TRP A 23 5.81 -2.47 -4.55
N ALA A 24 5.28 -1.41 -5.16
CA ALA A 24 3.92 -0.94 -4.89
C ALA A 24 2.88 -1.82 -5.59
N TYR A 25 2.98 -1.95 -6.93
CA TYR A 25 1.91 -2.55 -7.73
C TYR A 25 1.72 -4.04 -7.48
N SER A 26 2.73 -4.78 -7.03
CA SER A 26 2.56 -6.20 -6.75
C SER A 26 1.68 -6.49 -5.52
N PHE A 27 1.26 -5.46 -4.78
CA PHE A 27 0.26 -5.55 -3.71
C PHE A 27 -1.14 -5.10 -4.13
N ASP A 28 -1.33 -4.61 -5.36
CA ASP A 28 -2.60 -4.08 -5.85
C ASP A 28 -3.53 -5.19 -6.37
N VAL A 29 -3.90 -6.10 -5.47
CA VAL A 29 -4.92 -7.14 -5.68
C VAL A 29 -5.98 -7.00 -4.59
N ILE A 30 -6.45 -5.76 -4.39
CA ILE A 30 -7.27 -5.35 -3.25
C ILE A 30 -8.63 -6.05 -3.16
N HIS A 31 -9.12 -6.60 -4.27
CA HIS A 31 -10.37 -7.35 -4.33
C HIS A 31 -10.23 -8.82 -3.87
N ASP A 32 -9.02 -9.39 -3.83
CA ASP A 32 -8.77 -10.79 -3.44
C ASP A 32 -7.45 -10.94 -2.67
N ILE A 33 -7.33 -10.15 -1.59
CA ILE A 33 -6.20 -10.18 -0.65
C ILE A 33 -5.95 -11.60 -0.11
N PRO A 34 -6.97 -12.41 0.26
CA PRO A 34 -6.74 -13.77 0.72
C PRO A 34 -6.02 -14.64 -0.31
N ARG A 35 -6.32 -14.50 -1.60
CA ARG A 35 -5.58 -15.20 -2.65
C ARG A 35 -4.18 -14.65 -2.81
N LEU A 36 -4.00 -13.34 -2.83
CA LEU A 36 -2.67 -12.72 -2.90
C LEU A 36 -1.74 -13.25 -1.78
N ILE A 37 -2.25 -13.34 -0.55
CA ILE A 37 -1.51 -13.90 0.59
C ILE A 37 -1.14 -15.37 0.33
N ARG A 38 -2.08 -16.18 -0.16
CA ARG A 38 -1.81 -17.60 -0.48
C ARG A 38 -0.73 -17.76 -1.55
N GLU A 39 -0.84 -17.03 -2.66
CA GLU A 39 0.13 -17.06 -3.77
C GLU A 39 1.52 -16.58 -3.33
N ARG A 40 1.58 -15.73 -2.30
CA ARG A 40 2.84 -15.27 -1.69
C ARG A 40 3.35 -16.16 -0.55
N GLY A 41 2.82 -17.37 -0.40
CA GLY A 41 3.32 -18.34 0.58
C GLY A 41 2.68 -18.27 1.96
N GLY A 42 1.51 -17.64 2.08
CA GLY A 42 0.76 -17.52 3.33
C GLY A 42 1.19 -16.34 4.20
N ASN A 43 0.49 -16.15 5.32
CA ASN A 43 0.60 -14.96 6.17
C ASN A 43 2.04 -14.58 6.54
N ALA A 44 2.85 -15.53 7.00
CA ALA A 44 4.22 -15.25 7.44
C ALA A 44 5.12 -14.73 6.30
N SER A 45 5.04 -15.36 5.12
CA SER A 45 5.80 -14.94 3.94
C SER A 45 5.27 -13.61 3.39
N PHE A 46 3.95 -13.39 3.43
CA PHE A 46 3.35 -12.14 3.02
C PHE A 46 3.77 -10.97 3.93
N VAL A 47 3.72 -11.15 5.26
CA VAL A 47 4.23 -10.18 6.24
C VAL A 47 5.71 -9.89 5.98
N LYS A 48 6.53 -10.91 5.72
CA LYS A 48 7.93 -10.70 5.35
C LYS A 48 8.07 -9.86 4.07
N SER A 49 7.23 -10.08 3.06
CA SER A 49 7.29 -9.28 1.83
C SER A 49 6.88 -7.81 2.05
N LEU A 50 5.98 -7.54 3.00
CA LEU A 50 5.66 -6.18 3.43
C LEU A 50 6.83 -5.57 4.21
N ASP A 51 7.51 -6.35 5.06
CA ASP A 51 8.72 -5.89 5.75
C ASP A 51 9.80 -5.51 4.74
N ASP A 52 10.06 -6.37 3.75
CA ASP A 52 11.03 -6.08 2.67
C ASP A 52 10.65 -4.81 1.89
N HIS A 53 9.35 -4.56 1.65
CA HIS A 53 8.84 -3.33 1.02
C HIS A 53 9.14 -2.07 1.86
N PHE A 54 8.78 -2.08 3.14
CA PHE A 54 8.98 -0.92 4.01
C PHE A 54 10.45 -0.69 4.36
N ASP A 55 11.21 -1.75 4.68
CA ASP A 55 12.61 -1.66 5.07
C ASP A 55 13.52 -1.33 3.88
N GLY A 56 13.10 -1.69 2.67
CA GLY A 56 13.74 -1.27 1.42
C GLY A 56 13.44 0.18 1.01
N GLY A 57 12.55 0.88 1.72
CA GLY A 57 12.16 2.26 1.40
C GLY A 57 11.27 2.37 0.17
N HIS A 58 10.55 1.29 -0.19
CA HIS A 58 9.71 1.24 -1.39
C HIS A 58 8.30 1.81 -1.18
N ASN A 59 7.93 2.13 0.07
CA ASN A 59 6.65 2.76 0.34
C ASN A 59 6.71 4.27 0.03
N ASP A 60 6.19 4.65 -1.11
CA ASP A 60 6.05 6.05 -1.51
C ASP A 60 4.65 6.58 -1.18
N HIS A 61 4.50 7.31 -0.07
CA HIS A 61 3.23 7.92 0.33
C HIS A 61 2.92 9.20 -0.45
N THR A 62 3.82 9.67 -1.31
CA THR A 62 3.55 10.85 -2.14
C THR A 62 2.60 10.56 -3.32
N ASN A 63 2.23 9.29 -3.51
CA ASN A 63 1.40 8.80 -4.61
C ASN A 63 0.46 7.65 -4.21
N GLU A 64 -0.70 7.54 -4.88
CA GLU A 64 -1.80 6.65 -4.49
C GLU A 64 -1.51 5.14 -4.46
N PRO A 65 -0.67 4.55 -5.34
CA PRO A 65 -0.49 3.10 -5.36
C PRO A 65 0.00 2.50 -4.04
N SER A 66 0.60 3.29 -3.15
CA SER A 66 1.09 2.83 -1.85
C SER A 66 0.05 2.95 -0.72
N HIS A 67 -1.04 3.70 -0.91
CA HIS A 67 -1.91 4.15 0.18
C HIS A 67 -2.55 3.01 1.00
N HIS A 68 -2.86 1.87 0.36
CA HIS A 68 -3.48 0.72 1.03
C HIS A 68 -2.46 -0.24 1.66
N ILE A 69 -1.19 -0.20 1.25
CA ILE A 69 -0.16 -1.18 1.63
C ILE A 69 0.04 -1.32 3.15
N PRO A 70 0.10 -0.24 3.97
CA PRO A 70 0.29 -0.40 5.42
C PRO A 70 -0.85 -1.19 6.10
N TYR A 71 -2.07 -1.16 5.55
CA TYR A 71 -3.23 -1.89 6.07
C TYR A 71 -3.19 -3.38 5.76
N LEU A 72 -2.31 -3.82 4.86
CA LEU A 72 -2.18 -5.23 4.48
C LEU A 72 -1.62 -6.11 5.60
N TYR A 73 -0.85 -5.54 6.54
CA TYR A 73 -0.38 -6.28 7.71
C TYR A 73 -1.54 -6.77 8.59
N ALA A 74 -2.57 -5.95 8.82
CA ALA A 74 -3.75 -6.36 9.57
C ALA A 74 -4.47 -7.54 8.90
N LEU A 75 -4.61 -7.49 7.58
CA LEU A 75 -5.22 -8.56 6.78
C LEU A 75 -4.39 -9.86 6.76
N ALA A 76 -3.08 -9.77 7.04
CA ALA A 76 -2.18 -10.91 7.16
C ALA A 76 -1.96 -11.38 8.62
N GLY A 77 -2.69 -10.83 9.59
CA GLY A 77 -2.62 -11.23 11.01
C GLY A 77 -1.51 -10.55 11.81
N ALA A 78 -0.90 -9.48 11.30
CA ALA A 78 0.14 -8.69 11.96
C ALA A 78 -0.33 -7.24 12.23
N ALA A 79 -1.56 -7.06 12.71
CA ALA A 79 -2.22 -5.75 12.85
C ALA A 79 -1.41 -4.67 13.60
N TYR A 80 -0.57 -5.06 14.56
CA TYR A 80 0.31 -4.12 15.27
C TYR A 80 1.28 -3.39 14.32
N LYS A 81 1.70 -4.02 13.21
CA LYS A 81 2.54 -3.40 12.19
C LYS A 81 1.75 -2.40 11.34
N THR A 82 0.47 -2.64 11.08
CA THR A 82 -0.40 -1.62 10.46
C THR A 82 -0.43 -0.36 11.32
N GLN A 83 -0.69 -0.51 12.62
CA GLN A 83 -0.76 0.61 13.56
C GLN A 83 0.56 1.41 13.62
N GLU A 84 1.69 0.70 13.60
CA GLU A 84 3.02 1.32 13.56
C GLU A 84 3.23 2.11 12.26
N ARG A 85 3.02 1.49 11.09
CA ARG A 85 3.28 2.12 9.79
C ARG A 85 2.34 3.27 9.49
N VAL A 86 1.04 3.13 9.78
CA VAL A 86 0.06 4.21 9.59
C VAL A 86 0.42 5.43 10.43
N ARG A 87 0.81 5.22 11.71
CA ARG A 87 1.24 6.33 12.58
C ARG A 87 2.53 6.96 12.12
N GLN A 88 3.49 6.16 11.65
CA GLN A 88 4.74 6.64 11.08
C GLN A 88 4.45 7.58 9.90
N ILE A 89 3.71 7.09 8.90
CA ILE A 89 3.32 7.85 7.69
C ILE A 89 2.58 9.14 8.08
N ALA A 90 1.54 9.04 8.92
CA ALA A 90 0.78 10.20 9.35
C ALA A 90 1.65 11.28 10.03
N SER A 91 2.72 10.88 10.72
CA SER A 91 3.65 11.80 11.38
C SER A 91 4.72 12.40 10.45
N SER A 92 5.13 11.67 9.42
CA SER A 92 6.17 12.12 8.47
C SER A 92 5.61 12.94 7.33
N ASP A 93 4.42 12.59 6.85
CA ASP A 93 3.89 13.07 5.58
C ASP A 93 2.83 14.16 5.72
N TYR A 94 2.38 14.44 6.96
CA TYR A 94 1.33 15.41 7.24
C TYR A 94 1.75 16.41 8.31
N ASN A 95 1.53 17.70 8.05
CA ASN A 95 1.69 18.76 9.03
C ASN A 95 0.80 19.98 8.73
N ALA A 96 0.72 20.91 9.66
CA ALA A 96 -0.17 22.09 9.58
C ALA A 96 0.46 23.31 8.89
N THR A 97 1.51 23.14 8.08
CA THR A 97 2.15 24.23 7.32
C THR A 97 1.61 24.31 5.89
N VAL A 98 2.05 25.32 5.13
CA VAL A 98 1.68 25.48 3.71
C VAL A 98 2.18 24.34 2.82
N ASN A 99 3.24 23.63 3.25
CA ASN A 99 3.77 22.43 2.60
C ASN A 99 3.39 21.19 3.43
N GLY A 100 2.13 21.16 3.87
CA GLY A 100 1.63 20.18 4.84
C GLY A 100 1.52 18.76 4.34
N LEU A 101 1.66 18.53 3.02
CA LEU A 101 1.53 17.23 2.37
C LEU A 101 2.83 16.91 1.62
N SER A 102 3.22 15.65 1.62
CA SER A 102 4.44 15.19 0.96
C SER A 102 4.31 15.02 -0.56
N GLY A 103 3.08 14.87 -1.08
CA GLY A 103 2.76 14.72 -2.50
C GLY A 103 1.67 15.67 -2.98
N ASN A 104 1.20 15.44 -4.21
CA ASN A 104 0.03 16.13 -4.74
C ASN A 104 -1.20 15.77 -3.91
N GLU A 105 -2.11 16.73 -3.70
CA GLU A 105 -3.29 16.49 -2.86
C GLU A 105 -4.34 15.60 -3.54
N ASP A 106 -4.28 15.55 -4.88
CA ASP A 106 -5.12 14.76 -5.79
C ASP A 106 -6.62 14.79 -5.45
N CYS A 107 -7.14 16.02 -5.47
CA CYS A 107 -8.57 16.31 -5.38
C CYS A 107 -9.25 15.75 -4.12
N GLY A 108 -8.56 15.75 -3.00
CA GLY A 108 -9.04 15.23 -1.73
C GLY A 108 -8.42 13.91 -1.30
N GLN A 109 -7.66 13.23 -2.16
CA GLN A 109 -7.24 11.86 -1.93
C GLN A 109 -6.25 11.72 -0.76
N MET A 110 -5.21 12.56 -0.71
CA MET A 110 -4.25 12.58 0.40
C MET A 110 -4.94 12.96 1.72
N SER A 111 -5.86 13.93 1.66
CA SER A 111 -6.65 14.36 2.81
C SER A 111 -7.59 13.27 3.31
N ALA A 112 -8.23 12.54 2.39
CA ALA A 112 -9.11 11.41 2.70
C ALA A 112 -8.35 10.28 3.39
N TRP A 113 -7.14 9.95 2.90
CA TRP A 113 -6.29 8.96 3.56
C TRP A 113 -6.00 9.34 5.01
N TYR A 114 -5.63 10.61 5.25
CA TYR A 114 -5.38 11.10 6.60
C TYR A 114 -6.61 11.03 7.49
N LEU A 115 -7.79 11.46 7.00
CA LEU A 115 -9.04 11.43 7.77
C LEU A 115 -9.42 10.01 8.18
N PHE A 116 -9.38 9.04 7.25
CA PHE A 116 -9.64 7.64 7.53
C PHE A 116 -8.67 7.08 8.58
N SER A 117 -7.37 7.30 8.36
CA SER A 117 -6.31 6.86 9.28
C SER A 117 -6.44 7.48 10.67
N ALA A 118 -6.81 8.76 10.77
CA ALA A 118 -7.04 9.45 12.04
C ALA A 118 -8.29 8.93 12.77
N MET A 119 -9.31 8.46 12.04
CA MET A 119 -10.47 7.77 12.61
C MET A 119 -10.16 6.32 13.01
N GLY A 120 -9.04 5.76 12.56
CA GLY A 120 -8.56 4.41 12.92
C GLY A 120 -9.05 3.30 11.99
N PHE A 121 -9.50 3.61 10.78
CA PHE A 121 -9.90 2.60 9.79
C PHE A 121 -9.80 3.09 8.36
N TYR A 122 -9.56 2.20 7.39
CA TYR A 122 -9.37 2.55 5.98
C TYR A 122 -10.05 1.58 5.00
N PRO A 123 -10.64 2.08 3.89
CA PRO A 123 -11.28 1.24 2.88
C PRO A 123 -10.26 0.64 1.89
N VAL A 124 -9.55 -0.43 2.29
CA VAL A 124 -8.56 -1.10 1.42
C VAL A 124 -9.18 -1.57 0.11
N ASN A 125 -10.35 -2.21 0.17
CA ASN A 125 -11.17 -2.48 -1.01
C ASN A 125 -12.29 -1.42 -1.04
N PRO A 126 -12.22 -0.41 -1.93
CA PRO A 126 -13.12 0.73 -1.88
C PRO A 126 -14.57 0.41 -2.26
N VAL A 127 -14.85 -0.79 -2.78
CA VAL A 127 -16.20 -1.22 -3.19
C VAL A 127 -16.79 -2.34 -2.33
N SER A 128 -16.07 -2.84 -1.33
CA SER A 128 -16.59 -3.93 -0.47
C SER A 128 -17.58 -3.45 0.60
N GLY A 129 -17.53 -2.17 0.98
CA GLY A 129 -18.23 -1.66 2.15
C GLY A 129 -17.59 -2.08 3.49
N GLU A 130 -16.38 -2.65 3.45
CA GLU A 130 -15.60 -3.06 4.61
C GLU A 130 -14.45 -2.08 4.87
N TYR A 131 -14.10 -1.89 6.14
CA TYR A 131 -13.02 -1.01 6.56
C TYR A 131 -12.03 -1.78 7.44
N VAL A 132 -10.75 -1.63 7.15
CA VAL A 132 -9.66 -2.29 7.89
C VAL A 132 -9.20 -1.35 9.00
N VAL A 133 -9.19 -1.84 10.24
CA VAL A 133 -8.71 -1.08 11.40
C VAL A 133 -7.20 -0.86 11.29
N GLY A 134 -6.73 0.35 11.59
CA GLY A 134 -5.32 0.73 11.53
C GLY A 134 -4.91 1.82 12.51
#